data_AF-A0A2P2I8R5-F1
#
_entry.id   AF-A0A2P2I8R5-F1
#
_cell.length_a   1.000
_cell.length_b   1.000
_cell.length_c   1.000
_cell.angle_alpha   90.00
_cell.angle_beta   90.00
_cell.angle_gamma   90.00
#
_symmetry.space_group_name_H-M   'P 1'
#
loop_
_entity.id
_entity.type
_entity.pdbx_description
1 polymer ?
#
loop_
_entity_poly.entity_id
_entity_poly.type
_entity_poly.pdbx_seq_one_letter_code
_entity_poly.pdbx_strand_id
1 'polypeptide(L)'
;MVFSLLLLYTVNIPLIMPIIIMNKTVVWQNNATQSSQSTTREEVTTGHSTDIVQAHLDGHCWGAEQGKPIITFMPSGRLGNRLCEYAHLFIIHKTFNVSAAIHPQMLDSFQDMFSHLSLKPMKKRCLDELQKARTYYPRVWKSLKVTGIKKSLMFYGTPCKALYIWNNRKLWREELQLSQRMKDLSVVRVRKLISGWRRLHNTSSSATEQVTTVGVHVRRGDYARLLTNLKALHILPPSYYHDAFQYYRDRFGKVVFLVLTEPGQRSWCEHNLTRNNTDVIVVNDGGSANEDLSMLGTLRHIIYSHGTFGLWGIFLGHTQTVVYPNQTISETLGKFAHHKDFDKIRLSSSEIEFISIPVK
;
A
#
# COMPACT_ATOMS: atom_id res chain seq x y z
N MET A 1 12.61 -67.39 8.66
CA MET A 1 11.94 -66.49 9.62
C MET A 1 10.95 -65.62 8.86
N VAL A 2 9.67 -65.79 9.21
CA VAL A 2 8.42 -65.08 8.91
C VAL A 2 8.44 -63.90 7.91
N PHE A 3 7.59 -64.04 6.88
CA PHE A 3 7.10 -63.08 5.89
C PHE A 3 6.37 -61.87 6.48
N SER A 4 6.36 -60.72 5.77
CA SER A 4 5.11 -60.05 5.34
C SER A 4 5.39 -58.90 4.35
N LEU A 5 4.80 -59.03 3.16
CA LEU A 5 4.56 -57.99 2.15
C LEU A 5 3.53 -56.96 2.67
N LEU A 6 3.62 -55.71 2.20
CA LEU A 6 2.44 -54.89 1.96
C LEU A 6 2.63 -54.00 0.73
N LEU A 7 1.54 -53.91 -0.01
CA LEU A 7 1.36 -53.56 -1.42
C LEU A 7 0.63 -52.21 -1.53
N LEU A 8 0.80 -51.54 -2.69
CA LEU A 8 -0.08 -50.52 -3.31
C LEU A 8 -0.04 -49.11 -2.64
N TYR A 9 -0.06 -47.99 -3.36
CA TYR A 9 -0.84 -47.62 -4.53
C TYR A 9 -0.11 -46.55 -5.37
N THR A 10 0.05 -46.79 -6.67
CA THR A 10 0.32 -45.76 -7.69
C THR A 10 -1.01 -45.21 -8.19
N VAL A 11 -1.23 -43.89 -8.07
CA VAL A 11 -2.35 -43.20 -8.73
C VAL A 11 -1.80 -42.25 -9.78
N ASN A 12 -2.01 -42.63 -11.04
CA ASN A 12 -1.94 -41.79 -12.23
C ASN A 12 -3.02 -40.70 -12.16
N ILE A 13 -2.64 -39.43 -12.34
CA ILE A 13 -3.58 -38.33 -12.61
C ILE A 13 -3.33 -37.85 -14.04
N PRO A 14 -4.29 -37.95 -14.96
CA PRO A 14 -4.15 -37.41 -16.30
C PRO A 14 -4.43 -35.91 -16.34
N LEU A 15 -3.54 -35.19 -17.02
CA LEU A 15 -3.70 -33.81 -17.51
C LEU A 15 -4.84 -33.74 -18.52
N ILE A 16 -5.88 -32.94 -18.24
CA ILE A 16 -6.79 -32.41 -19.26
C ILE A 16 -7.07 -30.93 -18.95
N MET A 17 -6.47 -30.05 -19.76
CA MET A 17 -6.87 -28.65 -19.91
C MET A 17 -7.94 -28.52 -21.00
N PRO A 18 -8.98 -27.70 -20.82
CA PRO A 18 -9.71 -27.12 -21.92
C PRO A 18 -9.21 -25.70 -22.20
N ILE A 19 -8.68 -25.51 -23.40
CA ILE A 19 -8.41 -24.23 -24.05
C ILE A 19 -9.77 -23.64 -24.46
N ILE A 20 -10.16 -22.51 -23.88
CA ILE A 20 -11.30 -21.70 -24.36
C ILE A 20 -10.74 -20.51 -25.14
N ILE A 21 -10.89 -20.59 -26.46
CA ILE A 21 -10.64 -19.50 -27.41
C ILE A 21 -11.89 -18.62 -27.44
N MET A 22 -11.78 -17.38 -26.98
CA MET A 22 -12.78 -16.34 -27.22
C MET A 22 -12.25 -15.35 -28.27
N ASN A 23 -12.80 -15.47 -29.48
CA ASN A 23 -12.68 -14.51 -30.57
C ASN A 23 -13.44 -13.23 -30.20
N LYS A 24 -12.74 -12.08 -30.11
CA LYS A 24 -13.38 -10.75 -30.11
C LYS A 24 -13.02 -10.04 -31.40
N THR A 25 -13.95 -10.05 -32.34
CA THR A 25 -13.94 -9.16 -33.51
C THR A 25 -14.71 -7.89 -33.13
N VAL A 26 -13.99 -6.78 -33.01
CA VAL A 26 -14.56 -5.44 -32.84
C VAL A 26 -14.69 -4.83 -34.23
N VAL A 27 -15.93 -4.63 -34.69
CA VAL A 27 -16.24 -3.88 -35.91
C VAL A 27 -16.31 -2.40 -35.57
N TRP A 28 -15.42 -1.61 -36.17
CA TRP A 28 -15.52 -0.16 -36.23
C TRP A 28 -16.33 0.22 -37.48
N GLN A 29 -17.44 0.92 -37.29
CA GLN A 29 -18.08 1.69 -38.36
C GLN A 29 -18.05 3.16 -37.98
N ASN A 30 -17.14 3.88 -38.65
CA ASN A 30 -17.22 5.32 -38.82
C ASN A 30 -18.25 5.59 -39.93
N ASN A 31 -19.17 6.54 -39.71
CA ASN A 31 -19.73 7.32 -40.80
C ASN A 31 -19.97 8.76 -40.32
N ALA A 32 -19.49 9.67 -41.16
CA ALA A 32 -19.73 11.11 -41.15
C ALA A 32 -21.25 11.40 -41.23
N THR A 33 -21.77 12.61 -40.99
CA THR A 33 -21.64 13.77 -41.87
C THR A 33 -22.30 14.99 -41.23
N GLN A 34 -21.81 16.18 -41.62
CA GLN A 34 -22.29 17.53 -41.31
C GLN A 34 -23.69 17.86 -41.86
N SER A 35 -24.15 19.06 -41.46
CA SER A 35 -25.19 19.94 -42.04
C SER A 35 -26.55 19.85 -41.34
N SER A 36 -27.35 20.90 -41.16
CA SER A 36 -27.27 22.34 -41.50
C SER A 36 -28.44 23.01 -40.77
N GLN A 37 -28.28 24.28 -40.39
CA GLN A 37 -29.35 25.13 -39.88
C GLN A 37 -30.38 25.49 -40.96
N SER A 38 -31.66 25.60 -40.59
CA SER A 38 -32.50 26.81 -40.70
C SER A 38 -33.99 26.49 -40.82
N THR A 39 -34.82 27.50 -40.52
CA THR A 39 -36.28 27.66 -40.74
C THR A 39 -37.19 26.95 -39.72
N THR A 40 -38.28 27.51 -39.19
CA THR A 40 -38.94 28.83 -39.25
C THR A 40 -39.99 28.83 -38.10
N ARG A 41 -40.44 30.03 -37.72
CA ARG A 41 -41.51 30.30 -36.73
C ARG A 41 -42.90 29.87 -37.22
N GLU A 42 -43.75 29.53 -36.25
CA GLU A 42 -45.16 29.96 -36.01
C GLU A 42 -45.92 28.82 -35.30
N GLU A 43 -46.85 28.99 -34.36
CA GLU A 43 -47.30 30.04 -33.43
C GLU A 43 -48.41 29.37 -32.56
N VAL A 44 -48.85 30.05 -31.48
CA VAL A 44 -50.19 29.91 -30.84
C VAL A 44 -50.36 28.98 -29.59
N THR A 45 -50.16 29.66 -28.45
CA THR A 45 -51.05 29.84 -27.27
C THR A 45 -51.13 28.87 -26.08
N THR A 46 -50.87 29.50 -24.93
CA THR A 46 -51.58 29.47 -23.63
C THR A 46 -51.41 28.25 -22.71
N GLY A 47 -50.67 28.47 -21.63
CA GLY A 47 -50.76 27.69 -20.39
C GLY A 47 -49.82 28.24 -19.33
N HIS A 48 -50.38 28.84 -18.29
CA HIS A 48 -49.67 29.36 -17.12
C HIS A 48 -48.72 28.33 -16.47
N SER A 49 -47.50 28.75 -16.16
CA SER A 49 -46.85 28.57 -14.84
C SER A 49 -45.35 28.86 -14.97
N THR A 50 -44.97 30.11 -14.73
CA THR A 50 -43.61 30.44 -14.32
C THR A 50 -43.28 29.69 -13.02
N ASP A 51 -42.13 29.03 -13.01
CA ASP A 51 -41.30 28.81 -11.83
C ASP A 51 -42.00 28.34 -10.57
N ILE A 52 -42.05 27.02 -10.34
CA ILE A 52 -42.00 26.40 -9.01
C ILE A 52 -41.69 24.89 -9.18
N VAL A 53 -40.53 24.50 -8.62
CA VAL A 53 -40.01 23.13 -8.41
C VAL A 53 -39.35 22.41 -9.60
N GLN A 54 -38.41 23.08 -10.27
CA GLN A 54 -37.11 22.47 -10.57
C GLN A 54 -36.33 22.29 -9.24
N ALA A 55 -36.88 21.51 -8.31
CA ALA A 55 -36.31 21.22 -7.00
C ALA A 55 -36.58 19.77 -6.59
N HIS A 56 -36.49 18.83 -7.55
CA HIS A 56 -35.99 17.50 -7.23
C HIS A 56 -34.46 17.59 -7.10
N LEU A 57 -34.09 18.22 -6.00
CA LEU A 57 -32.73 18.50 -5.56
C LEU A 57 -31.91 17.22 -5.49
N ASP A 58 -30.70 17.31 -6.02
CA ASP A 58 -29.47 16.61 -5.66
C ASP A 58 -29.17 16.66 -4.15
N GLY A 59 -30.10 16.17 -3.33
CA GLY A 59 -30.23 16.42 -1.90
C GLY A 59 -29.75 15.29 -0.99
N HIS A 60 -29.11 14.28 -1.56
CA HIS A 60 -28.79 13.07 -0.84
C HIS A 60 -27.35 12.67 -1.10
N CYS A 61 -26.60 12.40 -0.04
CA CYS A 61 -25.22 11.93 -0.10
C CYS A 61 -25.05 10.54 -0.71
N TRP A 62 -26.06 10.05 -1.42
CA TRP A 62 -26.23 8.65 -1.72
C TRP A 62 -25.77 8.35 -3.14
N GLY A 63 -24.43 8.31 -3.30
CA GLY A 63 -23.79 7.23 -4.04
C GLY A 63 -23.65 5.95 -3.20
N ALA A 64 -24.24 5.94 -2.00
CA ALA A 64 -24.42 4.74 -1.18
C ALA A 64 -25.50 3.87 -1.80
N GLU A 65 -25.34 2.55 -1.68
CA GLU A 65 -26.47 1.63 -1.79
C GLU A 65 -27.60 2.16 -0.89
N GLN A 66 -28.79 2.37 -1.46
CA GLN A 66 -29.89 3.10 -0.81
C GLN A 66 -30.11 2.62 0.63
N GLY A 67 -30.15 3.56 1.58
CA GLY A 67 -30.46 3.30 3.00
C GLY A 67 -29.27 2.90 3.89
N LYS A 68 -28.05 2.72 3.37
CA LYS A 68 -26.87 2.39 4.21
C LYS A 68 -26.15 3.65 4.71
N PRO A 69 -25.67 3.67 5.98
CA PRO A 69 -24.78 4.74 6.43
C PRO A 69 -23.51 4.78 5.56
N ILE A 70 -22.95 5.97 5.38
CA ILE A 70 -21.73 6.16 4.60
C ILE A 70 -20.57 6.59 5.50
N ILE A 71 -19.38 6.02 5.26
CA ILE A 71 -18.17 6.33 6.00
C ILE A 71 -17.04 6.83 5.12
N THR A 72 -16.17 7.62 5.74
CA THR A 72 -14.88 8.04 5.15
C THR A 72 -13.88 8.37 6.27
N PHE A 73 -12.63 8.62 5.91
CA PHE A 73 -11.63 9.18 6.82
C PHE A 73 -11.35 10.64 6.46
N MET A 74 -11.25 11.50 7.48
CA MET A 74 -10.56 12.77 7.38
C MET A 74 -9.06 12.48 7.24
N PRO A 75 -8.47 12.72 6.07
CA PRO A 75 -7.15 12.18 5.77
C PRO A 75 -6.05 12.83 6.61
N SER A 76 -5.16 12.06 7.27
CA SER A 76 -4.11 12.56 8.17
C SER A 76 -2.71 11.94 7.95
N GLY A 77 -1.65 12.71 8.24
CA GLY A 77 -0.25 12.29 8.01
C GLY A 77 0.16 12.22 6.54
N ARG A 78 1.16 11.40 6.19
CA ARG A 78 1.69 11.25 4.82
C ARG A 78 1.23 9.94 4.17
N LEU A 79 1.70 9.65 2.95
CA LEU A 79 1.30 8.52 2.11
C LEU A 79 1.04 7.21 2.87
N GLY A 80 1.99 6.74 3.69
CA GLY A 80 1.81 5.50 4.46
C GLY A 80 0.61 5.52 5.41
N ASN A 81 0.32 6.65 6.06
CA ASN A 81 -0.86 6.78 6.92
C ASN A 81 -2.16 6.81 6.11
N ARG A 82 -2.14 7.49 4.96
CA ARG A 82 -3.29 7.54 4.03
C ARG A 82 -3.65 6.14 3.52
N LEU A 83 -2.65 5.31 3.24
CA LEU A 83 -2.87 3.92 2.89
C LEU A 83 -3.46 3.11 4.05
N CYS A 84 -3.03 3.36 5.29
CA CYS A 84 -3.65 2.69 6.44
C CYS A 84 -5.11 3.12 6.63
N GLU A 85 -5.42 4.40 6.48
CA GLU A 85 -6.79 4.94 6.52
C GLU A 85 -7.66 4.29 5.43
N TYR A 86 -7.16 4.25 4.19
CA TYR A 86 -7.82 3.62 3.07
C TYR A 86 -8.08 2.12 3.32
N ALA A 87 -7.07 1.37 3.74
CA ALA A 87 -7.21 -0.06 4.00
C ALA A 87 -8.25 -0.35 5.09
N HIS A 88 -8.26 0.41 6.19
CA HIS A 88 -9.29 0.26 7.21
C HIS A 88 -10.67 0.63 6.69
N LEU A 89 -10.79 1.72 5.92
CA LEU A 89 -12.05 2.12 5.28
C LEU A 89 -12.60 1.00 4.40
N PHE A 90 -11.74 0.44 3.54
CA PHE A 90 -12.09 -0.62 2.61
C PHE A 90 -12.47 -1.92 3.32
N ILE A 91 -11.67 -2.36 4.29
CA ILE A 91 -11.97 -3.57 5.07
C ILE A 91 -13.31 -3.41 5.79
N ILE A 92 -13.60 -2.25 6.38
CA ILE A 92 -14.89 -2.01 7.05
C ILE A 92 -16.03 -2.10 6.06
N HIS A 93 -15.92 -1.44 4.91
CA HIS A 93 -16.91 -1.51 3.85
C HIS A 93 -17.18 -2.94 3.37
N LYS A 94 -16.14 -3.78 3.26
CA LYS A 94 -16.28 -5.19 2.87
C LYS A 94 -16.80 -6.10 3.97
N THR A 95 -16.70 -5.70 5.24
CA THR A 95 -17.02 -6.55 6.39
C THR A 95 -18.38 -6.22 7.01
N PHE A 96 -18.78 -4.95 6.97
CA PHE A 96 -19.98 -4.46 7.65
C PHE A 96 -20.97 -3.88 6.65
N ASN A 97 -22.25 -3.84 7.02
CA ASN A 97 -23.32 -3.30 6.18
C ASN A 97 -23.29 -1.76 6.11
N VAL A 98 -22.26 -1.20 5.48
CA VAL A 98 -21.98 0.24 5.42
C VAL A 98 -21.37 0.59 4.05
N SER A 99 -21.77 1.73 3.50
CA SER A 99 -21.18 2.27 2.28
C SER A 99 -19.90 3.04 2.61
N ALA A 100 -18.94 3.07 1.69
CA ALA A 100 -17.73 3.87 1.85
C ALA A 100 -17.43 4.69 0.60
N ALA A 101 -16.87 5.87 0.82
CA ALA A 101 -16.33 6.71 -0.25
C ALA A 101 -14.99 7.30 0.20
N ILE A 102 -14.04 7.39 -0.73
CA ILE A 102 -12.71 7.93 -0.46
C ILE A 102 -12.79 9.46 -0.38
N HIS A 103 -12.06 10.05 0.56
CA HIS A 103 -11.93 11.50 0.61
C HIS A 103 -11.07 11.98 -0.58
N PRO A 104 -11.45 13.05 -1.32
CA PRO A 104 -10.69 13.52 -2.49
C PRO A 104 -9.21 13.76 -2.22
N GLN A 105 -8.87 14.47 -1.13
CA GLN A 105 -7.46 14.66 -0.73
C GLN A 105 -6.67 13.35 -0.47
N MET A 106 -7.34 12.28 -0.04
CA MET A 106 -6.69 10.97 0.10
C MET A 106 -6.44 10.35 -1.28
N LEU A 107 -7.44 10.43 -2.17
CA LEU A 107 -7.31 9.97 -3.56
C LEU A 107 -6.17 10.70 -4.28
N ASP A 108 -6.12 12.03 -4.17
CA ASP A 108 -5.07 12.86 -4.78
C ASP A 108 -3.67 12.47 -4.28
N SER A 109 -3.55 12.06 -3.01
CA SER A 109 -2.26 11.61 -2.45
C SER A 109 -1.75 10.30 -3.07
N PHE A 110 -2.65 9.47 -3.62
CA PHE A 110 -2.28 8.24 -4.31
C PHE A 110 -1.92 8.47 -5.77
N GLN A 111 -2.40 9.56 -6.37
CA GLN A 111 -2.19 9.86 -7.79
C GLN A 111 -2.60 8.64 -8.64
N ASP A 112 -1.72 8.17 -9.50
CA ASP A 112 -1.88 6.99 -10.36
C ASP A 112 -1.10 5.76 -9.84
N MET A 113 -0.81 5.73 -8.54
CA MET A 113 -0.02 4.66 -7.93
C MET A 113 -0.70 3.28 -8.04
N PHE A 114 -2.04 3.27 -8.03
CA PHE A 114 -2.85 2.05 -8.10
C PHE A 114 -3.55 1.91 -9.44
N SER A 115 -3.67 0.67 -9.94
CA SER A 115 -4.33 0.40 -11.24
C SER A 115 -5.80 0.78 -11.24
N HIS A 116 -6.48 0.59 -10.12
CA HIS A 116 -7.88 0.94 -9.94
C HIS A 116 -8.17 1.05 -8.44
N LEU A 117 -8.91 2.09 -8.04
CA LEU A 117 -9.63 2.13 -6.76
C LEU A 117 -11.15 2.12 -6.99
N SER A 118 -11.85 1.16 -6.40
CA SER A 118 -13.31 0.97 -6.51
C SER A 118 -14.10 1.98 -5.68
N LEU A 119 -13.56 2.44 -4.55
CA LEU A 119 -14.19 3.49 -3.76
C LEU A 119 -14.23 4.82 -4.52
N LYS A 120 -15.43 5.35 -4.73
CA LYS A 120 -15.64 6.63 -5.42
C LYS A 120 -15.31 7.81 -4.51
N PRO A 121 -14.83 8.94 -5.06
CA PRO A 121 -14.57 10.14 -4.28
C PRO A 121 -15.86 10.71 -3.68
N MET A 122 -15.80 11.12 -2.42
CA MET A 122 -16.90 11.77 -1.72
C MET A 122 -17.15 13.18 -2.28
N LYS A 123 -18.42 13.52 -2.54
CA LYS A 123 -18.82 14.88 -2.94
C LYS A 123 -18.56 15.88 -1.80
N LYS A 124 -18.15 17.12 -2.13
CA LYS A 124 -17.84 18.19 -1.17
C LYS A 124 -18.96 18.41 -0.14
N ARG A 125 -20.20 18.57 -0.60
CA ARG A 125 -21.39 18.74 0.26
C ARG A 125 -21.48 17.65 1.35
N CYS A 126 -21.18 16.40 1.00
CA CYS A 126 -21.23 15.28 1.94
C CYS A 126 -20.09 15.29 2.95
N LEU A 127 -18.92 15.77 2.56
CA LEU A 127 -17.83 16.00 3.50
C LEU A 127 -18.23 17.07 4.52
N ASP A 128 -18.81 18.17 4.07
CA ASP A 128 -19.26 19.27 4.93
C ASP A 128 -20.33 18.82 5.94
N GLU A 129 -21.28 17.98 5.50
CA GLU A 129 -22.27 17.36 6.39
C GLU A 129 -21.62 16.40 7.40
N LEU A 130 -20.71 15.54 6.93
CA LEU A 130 -20.02 14.55 7.77
C LEU A 130 -19.02 15.15 8.76
N GLN A 131 -18.53 16.37 8.55
CA GLN A 131 -17.68 17.07 9.51
C GLN A 131 -18.35 17.17 10.89
N LYS A 132 -19.67 17.35 10.94
CA LYS A 132 -20.46 17.40 12.19
C LYS A 132 -20.52 16.05 12.90
N ALA A 133 -20.29 14.95 12.18
CA ALA A 133 -20.28 13.57 12.68
C ALA A 133 -18.86 12.99 12.79
N ARG A 134 -17.85 13.85 12.95
CA ARG A 134 -16.45 13.44 13.04
C ARG A 134 -16.18 12.68 14.34
N THR A 135 -15.55 11.50 14.25
CA THR A 135 -15.30 10.63 15.41
C THR A 135 -13.92 9.96 15.39
N TYR A 136 -13.35 9.75 16.58
CA TYR A 136 -12.01 9.17 16.72
C TYR A 136 -12.05 7.66 16.46
N TYR A 137 -11.39 7.23 15.39
CA TYR A 137 -11.52 5.86 14.92
C TYR A 137 -11.20 4.78 15.97
N PRO A 138 -10.13 4.89 16.79
CA PRO A 138 -9.82 3.87 17.79
C PRO A 138 -10.91 3.63 18.84
N ARG A 139 -11.80 4.61 19.10
CA ARG A 139 -12.97 4.39 19.96
C ARG A 139 -14.02 3.54 19.26
N VAL A 140 -14.32 3.88 18.00
CA VAL A 140 -15.26 3.12 17.16
C VAL A 140 -14.79 1.68 16.96
N TRP A 141 -13.49 1.48 16.73
CA TRP A 141 -12.89 0.17 16.54
C TRP A 141 -13.21 -0.83 17.66
N LYS A 142 -13.27 -0.36 18.92
CA LYS A 142 -13.54 -1.22 20.09
C LYS A 142 -14.96 -1.78 20.09
N SER A 143 -15.95 -1.00 19.64
CA SER A 143 -17.35 -1.41 19.62
C SER A 143 -17.83 -1.89 18.25
N LEU A 144 -17.02 -1.72 17.20
CA LEU A 144 -17.43 -1.95 15.81
C LEU A 144 -18.03 -3.34 15.58
N LYS A 145 -17.42 -4.39 16.15
CA LYS A 145 -17.91 -5.77 16.03
C LYS A 145 -19.24 -6.02 16.76
N VAL A 146 -19.56 -5.22 17.78
CA VAL A 146 -20.75 -5.39 18.61
C VAL A 146 -21.91 -4.55 18.09
N THR A 147 -21.65 -3.27 17.80
CA THR A 147 -22.71 -2.30 17.47
C THR A 147 -22.89 -2.08 15.98
N GLY A 148 -21.91 -2.46 15.16
CA GLY A 148 -21.81 -2.03 13.78
C GLY A 148 -21.70 -0.51 13.65
N ILE A 149 -21.97 0.01 12.45
CA ILE A 149 -22.06 1.44 12.14
C ILE A 149 -23.52 1.73 11.77
N LYS A 150 -24.21 2.51 12.62
CA LYS A 150 -25.65 2.82 12.45
C LYS A 150 -25.91 4.18 11.82
N LYS A 151 -24.89 5.04 11.73
CA LYS A 151 -24.98 6.39 11.18
C LYS A 151 -23.76 6.70 10.33
N SER A 152 -23.91 7.64 9.40
CA SER A 152 -22.79 8.09 8.57
C SER A 152 -21.75 8.81 9.42
N LEU A 153 -20.46 8.51 9.20
CA LEU A 153 -19.36 8.96 10.06
C LEU A 153 -18.14 9.38 9.25
N MET A 154 -17.47 10.43 9.71
CA MET A 154 -16.12 10.77 9.29
C MET A 154 -15.13 10.39 10.38
N PHE A 155 -14.28 9.41 10.10
CA PHE A 155 -13.25 8.99 11.02
C PHE A 155 -12.07 9.94 11.02
N TYR A 156 -11.39 10.09 12.15
CA TYR A 156 -10.07 10.70 12.20
C TYR A 156 -9.10 9.89 13.06
N GLY A 157 -7.81 10.20 12.90
CA GLY A 157 -6.69 9.45 13.43
C GLY A 157 -6.03 8.62 12.34
N THR A 158 -4.87 8.04 12.64
CA THR A 158 -4.07 7.28 11.66
C THR A 158 -3.97 5.81 12.08
N PRO A 159 -5.07 5.03 12.00
CA PRO A 159 -5.05 3.63 12.42
C PRO A 159 -4.14 2.83 11.50
N CYS A 160 -3.15 2.14 12.07
CA CYS A 160 -2.31 1.24 11.30
C CYS A 160 -1.89 0.03 12.13
N LYS A 161 -2.85 -0.82 12.49
CA LYS A 161 -2.53 -2.10 13.12
C LYS A 161 -2.09 -3.08 12.04
N ALA A 162 -0.79 -3.37 11.95
CA ALA A 162 -0.21 -4.17 10.89
C ALA A 162 -0.81 -5.59 10.88
N LEU A 163 -0.99 -6.21 12.05
CA LEU A 163 -1.58 -7.55 12.15
C LEU A 163 -3.04 -7.57 11.66
N TYR A 164 -3.81 -6.52 11.97
CA TYR A 164 -5.20 -6.43 11.52
C TYR A 164 -5.29 -6.31 9.99
N ILE A 165 -4.50 -5.41 9.40
CA ILE A 165 -4.44 -5.23 7.94
C ILE A 165 -3.97 -6.55 7.29
N TRP A 166 -2.93 -7.18 7.83
CA TRP A 166 -2.38 -8.44 7.33
C TRP A 166 -3.40 -9.59 7.32
N ASN A 167 -4.12 -9.76 8.43
CA ASN A 167 -5.12 -10.83 8.55
C ASN A 167 -6.30 -10.64 7.59
N ASN A 168 -6.54 -9.40 7.14
CA ASN A 168 -7.59 -9.07 6.18
C ASN A 168 -7.08 -8.87 4.75
N ARG A 169 -5.85 -9.30 4.43
CA ARG A 169 -5.24 -9.10 3.10
C ARG A 169 -6.04 -9.64 1.93
N LYS A 170 -6.78 -10.74 2.13
CA LYS A 170 -7.68 -11.29 1.10
C LYS A 170 -8.77 -10.30 0.67
N LEU A 171 -9.14 -9.35 1.53
CA LEU A 171 -10.15 -8.34 1.20
C LEU A 171 -9.56 -7.21 0.36
N TRP A 172 -8.38 -6.68 0.71
CA TRP A 172 -7.87 -5.43 0.12
C TRP A 172 -6.75 -5.60 -0.90
N ARG A 173 -6.12 -6.77 -1.04
CA ARG A 173 -4.93 -6.92 -1.90
C ARG A 173 -5.22 -6.69 -3.38
N GLU A 174 -6.40 -7.07 -3.85
CA GLU A 174 -6.83 -6.79 -5.23
C GLU A 174 -7.14 -5.31 -5.47
N GLU A 175 -7.57 -4.60 -4.42
CA GLU A 175 -7.88 -3.16 -4.46
C GLU A 175 -6.60 -2.31 -4.52
N LEU A 176 -5.58 -2.67 -3.75
CA LEU A 176 -4.32 -1.91 -3.65
C LEU A 176 -3.22 -2.52 -4.52
N GLN A 177 -3.51 -2.73 -5.80
CA GLN A 177 -2.53 -3.20 -6.77
C GLN A 177 -1.77 -2.05 -7.43
N LEU A 178 -0.45 -2.06 -7.34
CA LEU A 178 0.40 -1.09 -8.05
C LEU A 178 0.08 -1.09 -9.55
N SER A 179 -0.07 0.11 -10.12
CA SER A 179 -0.30 0.27 -11.56
C SER A 179 0.89 -0.24 -12.38
N GLN A 180 0.64 -0.65 -13.62
CA GLN A 180 1.69 -1.17 -14.50
C GLN A 180 2.79 -0.12 -14.71
N ARG A 181 2.41 1.15 -14.89
CA ARG A 181 3.34 2.28 -14.99
C ARG A 181 4.30 2.35 -13.80
N MET A 182 3.79 2.23 -12.57
CA MET A 182 4.62 2.30 -11.37
C MET A 182 5.56 1.09 -11.25
N LYS A 183 5.10 -0.10 -11.64
CA LYS A 183 5.93 -1.31 -11.69
C LYS A 183 7.08 -1.14 -12.71
N ASP A 184 6.77 -0.70 -13.91
CA ASP A 184 7.76 -0.49 -14.99
C ASP A 184 8.78 0.58 -14.61
N LEU A 185 8.30 1.70 -14.05
CA LEU A 185 9.16 2.76 -13.55
C LEU A 185 10.10 2.26 -12.44
N SER A 186 9.59 1.47 -11.50
CA SER A 186 10.40 0.86 -10.43
C SER A 186 11.49 -0.04 -10.99
N VAL A 187 11.16 -0.88 -11.98
CA VAL A 187 12.13 -1.75 -12.67
C VAL A 187 13.21 -0.93 -13.37
N VAL A 188 12.84 0.15 -14.08
CA VAL A 188 13.79 1.04 -14.75
C VAL A 188 14.71 1.73 -13.73
N ARG A 189 14.15 2.26 -12.62
CA ARG A 189 14.92 2.91 -11.55
C ARG A 189 15.94 1.95 -10.94
N VAL A 190 15.51 0.75 -10.55
CA VAL A 190 16.40 -0.29 -10.00
C VAL A 190 17.49 -0.65 -11.00
N ARG A 191 17.16 -0.92 -12.28
CA ARG A 191 18.15 -1.23 -13.32
C ARG A 191 19.18 -0.12 -13.50
N LYS A 192 18.76 1.15 -13.48
CA LYS A 192 19.66 2.30 -13.58
C LYS A 192 20.63 2.36 -12.40
N LEU A 193 20.14 2.17 -11.17
CA LEU A 193 20.95 2.16 -9.96
C LEU A 193 21.99 1.02 -9.99
N ILE A 194 21.57 -0.20 -10.32
CA ILE A 194 22.47 -1.36 -10.43
C ILE A 194 23.49 -1.18 -11.56
N SER A 195 23.10 -0.60 -12.70
CA SER A 195 24.03 -0.36 -13.80
C SER A 195 25.07 0.69 -13.44
N GLY A 196 24.69 1.75 -12.72
CA GLY A 196 25.62 2.74 -12.18
C GLY A 196 26.61 2.11 -11.19
N TRP A 197 26.09 1.30 -10.27
CA TRP A 197 26.90 0.56 -9.30
C TRP A 197 27.93 -0.37 -9.95
N ARG A 198 27.52 -1.16 -10.95
CA ARG A 198 28.43 -2.06 -11.70
C ARG A 198 29.59 -1.31 -12.36
N ARG A 199 29.32 -0.13 -12.94
CA ARG A 199 30.36 0.71 -13.57
C ARG A 199 31.38 1.23 -12.55
N LEU A 200 30.93 1.63 -11.37
CA LEU A 200 31.81 2.17 -10.33
C LEU A 200 32.73 1.11 -9.71
N HIS A 201 32.31 -0.15 -9.70
CA HIS A 201 33.02 -1.23 -9.01
C HIS A 201 33.83 -2.11 -9.97
N ASN A 202 34.03 -1.69 -11.23
CA ASN A 202 34.76 -2.44 -12.26
C ASN A 202 34.42 -3.94 -12.28
N THR A 203 33.15 -4.29 -12.00
CA THR A 203 32.76 -5.68 -11.98
C THR A 203 32.76 -6.19 -13.42
N SER A 204 33.86 -6.85 -13.83
CA SER A 204 34.02 -7.54 -15.12
C SER A 204 33.03 -8.69 -15.33
N SER A 205 32.16 -8.92 -14.35
CA SER A 205 31.04 -9.84 -14.40
C SER A 205 30.24 -9.68 -15.68
N SER A 206 30.11 -10.78 -16.42
CA SER A 206 29.15 -10.94 -17.52
C SER A 206 27.82 -10.28 -17.15
N ALA A 207 27.16 -9.64 -18.12
CA ALA A 207 25.82 -9.05 -17.96
C ALA A 207 24.79 -10.01 -17.34
N THR A 208 25.09 -11.32 -17.34
CA THR A 208 24.30 -12.44 -16.80
C THR A 208 24.43 -12.69 -15.30
N GLU A 209 25.39 -12.09 -14.57
CA GLU A 209 25.48 -12.33 -13.12
C GLU A 209 24.28 -11.71 -12.39
N GLN A 210 23.48 -12.56 -11.74
CA GLN A 210 22.29 -12.14 -11.03
C GLN A 210 22.67 -11.45 -9.71
N VAL A 211 22.26 -10.19 -9.57
CA VAL A 211 22.43 -9.42 -8.33
C VAL A 211 21.12 -9.45 -7.57
N THR A 212 21.17 -9.82 -6.29
CA THR A 212 20.02 -9.73 -5.40
C THR A 212 19.87 -8.30 -4.90
N THR A 213 18.71 -7.68 -5.12
CA THR A 213 18.44 -6.32 -4.63
C THR A 213 17.60 -6.37 -3.36
N VAL A 214 18.02 -5.60 -2.36
CA VAL A 214 17.34 -5.48 -1.07
C VAL A 214 16.92 -4.03 -0.85
N GLY A 215 15.63 -3.80 -0.65
CA GLY A 215 15.08 -2.47 -0.34
C GLY A 215 15.29 -2.15 1.12
N VAL A 216 15.89 -1.01 1.45
CA VAL A 216 16.18 -0.63 2.83
C VAL A 216 15.40 0.63 3.16
N HIS A 217 14.39 0.52 4.02
CA HIS A 217 13.64 1.68 4.49
C HIS A 217 14.29 2.24 5.75
N VAL A 218 14.78 3.48 5.70
CA VAL A 218 15.38 4.19 6.84
C VAL A 218 14.44 5.30 7.31
N ARG A 219 13.76 5.10 8.45
CA ARG A 219 12.85 6.08 9.04
C ARG A 219 13.54 6.89 10.14
N ARG A 220 13.87 8.15 9.82
CA ARG A 220 14.46 9.13 10.76
C ARG A 220 13.63 10.42 10.72
N GLY A 221 14.24 11.57 10.42
CA GLY A 221 13.53 12.83 10.14
C GLY A 221 12.54 13.24 11.24
N ASP A 222 11.31 13.62 10.86
CA ASP A 222 10.24 14.01 11.79
C ASP A 222 9.87 12.89 12.80
N TYR A 223 10.21 11.63 12.51
CA TYR A 223 10.01 10.51 13.44
C TYR A 223 10.89 10.64 14.69
N ALA A 224 12.10 11.21 14.56
CA ALA A 224 12.99 11.44 15.70
C ALA A 224 12.28 12.18 16.83
N ARG A 225 11.60 13.28 16.49
CA ARG A 225 10.82 14.09 17.43
C ARG A 225 9.66 13.32 18.06
N LEU A 226 8.97 12.49 17.27
CA LEU A 226 7.89 11.65 17.79
C LEU A 226 8.43 10.60 18.78
N LEU A 227 9.56 9.98 18.47
CA LEU A 227 10.20 9.00 19.35
C LEU A 227 10.70 9.63 20.66
N THR A 228 11.32 10.82 20.59
CA THR A 228 11.74 11.59 21.77
C THR A 228 10.56 11.85 22.71
N ASN A 229 9.42 12.28 22.16
CA ASN A 229 8.22 12.56 22.97
C ASN A 229 7.63 11.31 23.63
N LEU A 230 7.90 10.13 23.08
CA LEU A 230 7.36 8.86 23.57
C LEU A 230 8.31 8.13 24.54
N LYS A 231 9.52 8.67 24.81
CA LYS A 231 10.47 8.25 25.86
C LYS A 231 10.82 6.76 25.91
N ALA A 232 10.63 6.05 24.80
CA ALA A 232 10.51 4.58 24.81
C ALA A 232 11.15 3.86 23.65
N LEU A 233 11.45 4.61 22.61
CA LEU A 233 11.97 4.11 21.36
C LEU A 233 13.06 5.06 20.92
N HIS A 234 14.13 4.47 20.39
CA HIS A 234 15.21 5.21 19.81
C HIS A 234 15.17 5.04 18.30
N ILE A 235 15.68 6.04 17.60
CA ILE A 235 15.98 5.88 16.19
C ILE A 235 16.97 4.72 16.07
N LEU A 236 16.76 3.84 15.09
CA LEU A 236 17.65 2.70 14.91
C LEU A 236 19.09 3.17 14.65
N PRO A 237 20.08 2.60 15.36
CA PRO A 237 21.49 2.91 15.17
C PRO A 237 21.98 2.33 13.83
N PRO A 238 23.13 2.81 13.31
CA PRO A 238 23.78 2.20 12.14
C PRO A 238 24.02 0.69 12.30
N SER A 239 24.38 0.24 13.51
CA SER A 239 24.65 -1.17 13.83
C SER A 239 23.50 -2.10 13.46
N TYR A 240 22.24 -1.68 13.65
CA TYR A 240 21.08 -2.46 13.22
C TYR A 240 21.08 -2.70 11.70
N TYR A 241 21.36 -1.66 10.92
CA TYR A 241 21.39 -1.78 9.47
C TYR A 241 22.58 -2.61 9.00
N HIS A 242 23.75 -2.49 9.65
CA HIS A 242 24.91 -3.32 9.34
C HIS A 242 24.67 -4.80 9.64
N ASP A 243 24.08 -5.13 10.79
CA ASP A 243 23.69 -6.51 11.13
C ASP A 243 22.64 -7.04 10.13
N ALA A 244 21.70 -6.20 9.69
CA ALA A 244 20.72 -6.53 8.65
C ALA A 244 21.36 -6.72 7.26
N PHE A 245 22.37 -5.93 6.90
CA PHE A 245 23.13 -6.14 5.65
C PHE A 245 23.87 -7.46 5.72
N GLN A 246 24.52 -7.76 6.84
CA GLN A 246 25.25 -9.01 7.02
C GLN A 246 24.36 -10.24 6.84
N TYR A 247 23.15 -10.24 7.43
CA TYR A 247 22.19 -11.33 7.22
C TYR A 247 21.91 -11.63 5.74
N TYR A 248 21.71 -10.59 4.92
CA TYR A 248 21.45 -10.78 3.49
C TYR A 248 22.71 -11.19 2.71
N ARG A 249 23.89 -10.70 3.10
CA ARG A 249 25.18 -11.10 2.51
C ARG A 249 25.50 -12.57 2.80
N ASP A 250 25.24 -13.03 4.01
CA ASP A 250 25.45 -14.44 4.38
C ASP A 250 24.52 -15.37 3.61
N ARG A 251 23.30 -14.90 3.31
CA ARG A 251 22.28 -15.67 2.61
C ARG A 251 22.43 -15.68 1.09
N PHE A 252 22.91 -14.58 0.51
CA PHE A 252 22.95 -14.39 -0.93
C PHE A 252 24.36 -13.98 -1.37
N GLY A 253 24.89 -14.62 -2.42
CA GLY A 253 26.27 -14.38 -2.86
C GLY A 253 26.55 -12.92 -3.25
N LYS A 254 25.71 -12.32 -4.10
CA LYS A 254 25.88 -10.93 -4.55
C LYS A 254 24.63 -10.11 -4.25
N VAL A 255 24.77 -9.12 -3.38
CA VAL A 255 23.68 -8.27 -2.89
C VAL A 255 23.97 -6.81 -3.19
N VAL A 256 22.94 -6.03 -3.48
CA VAL A 256 22.98 -4.57 -3.47
C VAL A 256 21.80 -4.03 -2.66
N PHE A 257 22.12 -3.16 -1.71
CA PHE A 257 21.15 -2.52 -0.81
C PHE A 257 20.75 -1.16 -1.36
N LEU A 258 19.45 -0.98 -1.60
CA LEU A 258 18.88 0.28 -2.10
C LEU A 258 18.21 1.01 -0.94
N VAL A 259 18.90 2.00 -0.38
CA VAL A 259 18.47 2.77 0.79
C VAL A 259 17.53 3.89 0.40
N LEU A 260 16.29 3.76 0.85
CA LEU A 260 15.22 4.74 0.70
C LEU A 260 14.95 5.42 2.04
N THR A 261 15.05 6.74 2.01
CA THR A 261 14.93 7.60 3.18
C THR A 261 14.36 8.95 2.76
N GLU A 262 13.94 9.74 3.74
CA GLU A 262 13.55 11.13 3.48
C GLU A 262 14.71 11.94 2.92
N PRO A 263 14.46 12.89 1.99
CA PRO A 263 15.51 13.68 1.36
C PRO A 263 16.50 14.31 2.36
N GLY A 264 15.98 14.90 3.44
CA GLY A 264 16.79 15.54 4.48
C GLY A 264 17.59 14.57 5.37
N GLN A 265 17.55 13.26 5.12
CA GLN A 265 18.26 12.23 5.90
C GLN A 265 19.23 11.41 5.05
N ARG A 266 19.36 11.73 3.75
CA ARG A 266 20.29 11.03 2.83
C ARG A 266 21.73 11.14 3.29
N SER A 267 22.19 12.33 3.70
CA SER A 267 23.57 12.53 4.18
C SER A 267 23.91 11.68 5.41
N TRP A 268 22.95 11.45 6.31
CA TRP A 268 23.14 10.53 7.43
C TRP A 268 23.32 9.09 6.95
N CYS A 269 22.49 8.65 5.99
CA CYS A 269 22.57 7.31 5.43
C CYS A 269 23.89 7.10 4.68
N GLU A 270 24.35 8.08 3.91
CA GLU A 270 25.65 8.01 3.24
C GLU A 270 26.78 7.86 4.27
N HIS A 271 26.85 8.79 5.23
CA HIS A 271 27.93 8.76 6.22
C HIS A 271 27.98 7.46 7.04
N ASN A 272 26.83 6.92 7.42
CA ASN A 272 26.75 5.80 8.35
C ASN A 272 26.60 4.44 7.68
N LEU A 273 26.01 4.36 6.49
CA LEU A 273 25.62 3.07 5.88
C LEU A 273 26.47 2.70 4.66
N THR A 274 27.07 3.66 3.96
CA THR A 274 27.90 3.38 2.76
C THR A 274 29.39 3.34 3.07
N ARG A 275 29.82 3.94 4.20
CA ARG A 275 31.20 3.83 4.68
C ARG A 275 31.59 2.36 4.83
N ASN A 276 32.61 1.93 4.09
CA ASN A 276 33.09 0.54 4.01
C ASN A 276 32.07 -0.48 3.47
N ASN A 277 30.95 -0.03 2.89
CA ASN A 277 29.91 -0.90 2.33
C ASN A 277 29.67 -0.50 0.86
N THR A 278 30.49 -1.06 -0.03
CA THR A 278 30.47 -0.76 -1.48
C THR A 278 29.18 -1.21 -2.17
N ASP A 279 28.44 -2.13 -1.57
CA ASP A 279 27.18 -2.70 -2.02
C ASP A 279 25.93 -1.92 -1.54
N VAL A 280 26.10 -0.76 -0.91
CA VAL A 280 25.00 0.07 -0.41
C VAL A 280 24.88 1.35 -1.25
N ILE A 281 23.67 1.62 -1.74
CA ILE A 281 23.34 2.80 -2.55
C ILE A 281 22.23 3.58 -1.85
N VAL A 282 22.49 4.85 -1.49
CA VAL A 282 21.40 5.75 -1.06
C VAL A 282 20.71 6.32 -2.29
N VAL A 283 19.41 6.05 -2.39
CA VAL A 283 18.61 6.47 -3.54
C VAL A 283 18.42 7.99 -3.51
N ASN A 284 18.94 8.65 -4.53
CA ASN A 284 18.88 10.11 -4.70
C ASN A 284 18.65 10.48 -6.18
N ASP A 285 17.62 9.91 -6.78
CA ASP A 285 17.27 10.09 -8.20
C ASP A 285 16.07 11.03 -8.41
N GLY A 286 15.64 11.74 -7.35
CA GLY A 286 14.53 12.69 -7.40
C GLY A 286 13.14 12.05 -7.38
N GLY A 287 13.03 10.74 -7.14
CA GLY A 287 11.74 10.05 -7.10
C GLY A 287 10.77 10.61 -6.06
N SER A 288 9.48 10.59 -6.39
CA SER A 288 8.41 10.97 -5.47
C SER A 288 8.19 9.90 -4.39
N ALA A 289 7.45 10.24 -3.33
CA ALA A 289 7.10 9.28 -2.28
C ALA A 289 6.33 8.05 -2.83
N ASN A 290 5.48 8.26 -3.85
CA ASN A 290 4.70 7.19 -4.48
C ASN A 290 5.62 6.27 -5.29
N GLU A 291 6.62 6.83 -5.98
CA GLU A 291 7.61 6.09 -6.75
C GLU A 291 8.55 5.31 -5.83
N ASP A 292 9.00 5.91 -4.73
CA ASP A 292 9.83 5.27 -3.71
C ASP A 292 9.11 4.11 -3.02
N LEU A 293 7.83 4.30 -2.69
CA LEU A 293 7.02 3.25 -2.09
C LEU A 293 6.77 2.11 -3.08
N SER A 294 6.49 2.44 -4.35
CA SER A 294 6.31 1.45 -5.41
C SER A 294 7.60 0.67 -5.64
N MET A 295 8.75 1.35 -5.62
CA MET A 295 10.05 0.68 -5.73
C MET A 295 10.25 -0.32 -4.60
N LEU A 296 9.99 0.04 -3.34
CA LEU A 296 9.97 -0.93 -2.22
C LEU A 296 9.02 -2.10 -2.49
N GLY A 297 7.79 -1.80 -2.93
CA GLY A 297 6.76 -2.80 -3.22
C GLY A 297 7.09 -3.76 -4.37
N THR A 298 8.09 -3.45 -5.20
CA THR A 298 8.56 -4.36 -6.25
C THR A 298 9.73 -5.25 -5.84
N LEU A 299 10.40 -4.95 -4.72
CA LEU A 299 11.56 -5.69 -4.25
C LEU A 299 11.13 -6.93 -3.45
N ARG A 300 11.87 -8.04 -3.62
CA ARG A 300 11.58 -9.31 -2.94
C ARG A 300 12.14 -9.38 -1.52
N HIS A 301 13.12 -8.54 -1.21
CA HIS A 301 13.80 -8.52 0.07
C HIS A 301 13.78 -7.11 0.62
N ILE A 302 13.33 -6.97 1.87
CA ILE A 302 13.19 -5.66 2.51
C ILE A 302 13.87 -5.69 3.88
N ILE A 303 14.61 -4.62 4.19
CA ILE A 303 15.01 -4.24 5.54
C ILE A 303 14.08 -3.10 5.97
N TYR A 304 13.28 -3.37 7.00
CA TYR A 304 12.33 -2.42 7.57
C TYR A 304 12.89 -1.78 8.83
N SER A 305 12.61 -0.50 9.03
CA SER A 305 12.92 0.24 10.26
C SER A 305 11.67 0.48 11.10
N HIS A 306 10.98 1.60 10.85
CA HIS A 306 9.74 2.01 11.51
C HIS A 306 8.77 2.66 10.53
N GLY A 307 7.54 2.91 10.99
CA GLY A 307 6.57 3.75 10.30
C GLY A 307 5.73 3.03 9.26
N THR A 308 4.67 3.70 8.85
CA THR A 308 3.66 3.16 7.92
C THR A 308 4.15 3.08 6.48
N PHE A 309 5.11 3.92 6.08
CA PHE A 309 5.67 3.90 4.72
C PHE A 309 6.37 2.57 4.41
N GLY A 310 7.35 2.17 5.23
CA GLY A 310 8.02 0.87 5.07
C GLY A 310 7.08 -0.33 5.25
N LEU A 311 6.05 -0.22 6.10
CA LEU A 311 5.01 -1.25 6.25
C LEU A 311 4.29 -1.50 4.92
N TRP A 312 3.88 -0.43 4.24
CA TRP A 312 3.22 -0.53 2.95
C TRP A 312 4.16 -1.00 1.84
N GLY A 313 5.46 -0.68 1.93
CA GLY A 313 6.47 -1.28 1.04
C GLY A 313 6.45 -2.81 1.09
N ILE A 314 6.25 -3.39 2.29
CA ILE A 314 6.13 -4.84 2.45
C ILE A 314 4.77 -5.34 1.93
N PHE A 315 3.68 -4.66 2.28
CA PHE A 315 2.31 -5.13 2.07
C PHE A 315 1.83 -5.03 0.61
N LEU A 316 2.32 -4.05 -0.14
CA LEU A 316 1.99 -3.90 -1.56
C LEU A 316 2.73 -4.91 -2.45
N GLY A 317 3.84 -5.49 -1.95
CA GLY A 317 4.71 -6.34 -2.73
C GLY A 317 4.44 -7.83 -2.65
N HIS A 318 5.18 -8.57 -3.47
CA HIS A 318 5.38 -10.01 -3.34
C HIS A 318 6.70 -10.28 -2.61
N THR A 319 6.84 -9.65 -1.44
CA THR A 319 8.03 -9.76 -0.60
C THR A 319 8.23 -11.21 -0.17
N GLN A 320 9.45 -11.71 -0.23
CA GLN A 320 9.83 -13.06 0.21
C GLN A 320 10.46 -13.02 1.60
N THR A 321 11.27 -12.01 1.89
CA THR A 321 11.97 -11.89 3.18
C THR A 321 11.90 -10.45 3.69
N VAL A 322 11.59 -10.29 4.97
CA VAL A 322 11.57 -9.02 5.69
C VAL A 322 12.48 -9.13 6.89
N VAL A 323 13.53 -8.32 6.95
CA VAL A 323 14.32 -8.10 8.16
C VAL A 323 13.77 -6.88 8.89
N TYR A 324 13.50 -7.02 10.18
CA TYR A 324 12.97 -5.94 11.04
C TYR A 324 13.65 -5.96 12.42
N PRO A 325 13.64 -4.84 13.16
CA PRO A 325 14.32 -4.78 14.45
C PRO A 325 13.54 -5.52 15.52
N ASN A 326 14.26 -6.31 16.33
CA ASN A 326 13.79 -6.83 17.60
C ASN A 326 14.12 -5.79 18.68
N GLN A 327 13.09 -5.06 19.13
CA GLN A 327 13.21 -4.12 20.24
C GLN A 327 12.43 -4.67 21.43
N THR A 328 13.08 -4.76 22.59
CA THR A 328 12.40 -5.03 23.86
C THR A 328 11.56 -3.82 24.25
N ILE A 329 10.36 -3.71 23.69
CA ILE A 329 9.45 -2.58 23.97
C ILE A 329 8.77 -2.84 25.31
N SER A 330 9.09 -2.02 26.32
CA SER A 330 8.37 -1.93 27.59
C SER A 330 6.85 -1.97 27.36
N GLU A 331 6.15 -2.81 28.13
CA GLU A 331 4.72 -3.13 27.95
C GLU A 331 3.79 -1.90 27.96
N THR A 332 4.23 -0.79 28.55
CA THR A 332 3.47 0.46 28.67
C THR A 332 3.33 1.26 27.37
N LEU A 333 4.02 0.89 26.28
CA LEU A 333 4.13 1.73 25.06
C LEU A 333 3.39 1.16 23.85
N GLY A 334 2.13 0.78 24.07
CA GLY A 334 1.21 0.16 23.10
C GLY A 334 0.82 1.00 21.86
N LYS A 335 1.71 1.83 21.31
CA LYS A 335 1.44 2.59 20.07
C LYS A 335 2.49 2.51 18.97
N PHE A 336 3.54 1.70 19.09
CA PHE A 336 4.30 1.26 17.90
C PHE A 336 4.20 -0.25 17.74
N ALA A 337 3.06 -0.63 17.19
CA ALA A 337 2.57 -1.99 17.12
C ALA A 337 3.25 -2.83 16.04
N HIS A 338 3.90 -2.25 15.04
CA HIS A 338 4.27 -3.01 13.84
C HIS A 338 5.30 -4.12 14.12
N HIS A 339 6.31 -3.90 14.97
CA HIS A 339 7.29 -4.94 15.28
C HIS A 339 6.64 -6.11 16.05
N LYS A 340 5.85 -5.81 17.09
CA LYS A 340 5.06 -6.83 17.81
C LYS A 340 4.03 -7.53 16.91
N ASP A 341 3.47 -6.80 15.96
CA ASP A 341 2.57 -7.36 14.95
C ASP A 341 3.35 -8.24 13.97
N PHE A 342 4.58 -7.89 13.58
CA PHE A 342 5.46 -8.72 12.77
C PHE A 342 5.88 -9.99 13.50
N ASP A 343 6.13 -9.94 14.81
CA ASP A 343 6.36 -11.15 15.60
C ASP A 343 5.16 -12.11 15.50
N LYS A 344 3.93 -11.58 15.56
CA LYS A 344 2.70 -12.39 15.41
C LYS A 344 2.47 -12.85 13.96
N ILE A 345 2.76 -11.99 12.98
CA ILE A 345 2.64 -12.32 11.56
C ILE A 345 3.62 -13.44 11.22
N ARG A 346 4.86 -13.38 11.71
CA ARG A 346 5.89 -14.40 11.55
C ARG A 346 5.41 -15.80 11.95
N LEU A 347 4.62 -15.90 13.02
CA LEU A 347 4.08 -17.19 13.51
C LEU A 347 2.99 -17.77 12.60
N SER A 348 2.40 -16.98 11.70
CA SER A 348 1.27 -17.39 10.86
C SER A 348 1.53 -17.26 9.36
N SER A 349 2.62 -16.61 8.95
CA SER A 349 2.97 -16.38 7.56
C SER A 349 3.71 -17.58 6.98
N SER A 350 3.14 -18.20 5.94
CA SER A 350 3.79 -19.25 5.15
C SER A 350 4.44 -18.74 3.86
N GLU A 351 4.09 -17.53 3.42
CA GLU A 351 4.52 -16.95 2.13
C GLU A 351 5.72 -16.01 2.27
N ILE A 352 5.81 -15.29 3.40
CA ILE A 352 6.84 -14.28 3.65
C ILE A 352 7.58 -14.65 4.93
N GLU A 353 8.90 -14.68 4.86
CA GLU A 353 9.78 -14.93 5.98
C GLU A 353 10.10 -13.62 6.72
N PHE A 354 9.72 -13.54 7.99
CA PHE A 354 9.97 -12.39 8.85
C PHE A 354 11.13 -12.70 9.81
N ILE A 355 12.20 -11.94 9.72
CA ILE A 355 13.45 -12.13 10.46
C ILE A 355 13.69 -10.93 11.37
N SER A 356 13.80 -11.21 12.66
CA SER A 356 13.98 -10.20 13.70
C SER A 356 15.47 -10.09 14.08
N ILE A 357 16.07 -8.91 13.97
CA ILE A 357 17.47 -8.66 14.38
C ILE A 357 17.51 -7.82 15.65
N PRO A 358 18.21 -8.26 16.72
CA PRO A 358 18.39 -7.47 17.94
C PRO A 358 18.98 -6.08 17.67
N VAL A 359 18.41 -5.06 18.29
CA VAL A 359 19.02 -3.73 18.31
C VAL A 359 19.97 -3.65 19.49
N LYS A 360 21.27 -3.61 19.19
CA LYS A 360 22.35 -3.49 20.19
C LYS A 360 22.52 -2.05 20.67
#